data_AF-A0A8I0SSR1-F1
#
_entry.id   AF-A0A8I0SSR1-F1
#
_cell.length_a   1.000
_cell.length_b   1.000
_cell.length_c   1.000
_cell.angle_alpha   90.00
_cell.angle_beta   90.00
_cell.angle_gamma   90.00
#
_symmetry.space_group_name_H-M   'P 1'
#
loop_
_entity.id
_entity.type
_entity.pdbx_description
1 polymer ?
#
loop_
_entity_poly.entity_id
_entity_poly.type
_entity_poly.pdbx_seq_one_letter_code
_entity_poly.pdbx_strand_id
1 'polypeptide(L)'
;MMRRWFNFGTDEKAMRVPKIHWLLLVAGLLIPLMSVLATEDRGRSRDQNIGKRVALVIGNGAYVGEFLGPLKNPVNDADDIAKALKGFNFEVMAYKNLNKEDMYEAISEFGKRAGNADATLFYFAGHGLQIKSHNYLMPVDASAESEALVAQVEGVDVNYVLEEIDNAKSTINMVMLDACRNNDFSGRFRGGSVRGLAPTSSPPKGTVIVYATDPGNVAADGEGRNGLFTAGLLNGFKAKDLSLDGVLLTASTYVEEKSGRKQTPYVNGPKTVMERFKFKIEGVVEMVPEGPAKGAGSGGGGGQSNQETLFWETIKGSQDAVDFEEYLKKFPNGMFSGLAQNRLKKLKDKPFMVAGGEPPKEPSPAEKLNAMDREMFVMKPSKLREGPTAKGKVVVGLKEGMKIHVLGRTTDGQWYRAETMAGKENKEAQAEARVRAEAERESERQAQTQVATVRPAKTTPVSIDNRYVDHGDGTITDKKTGLVGLKNANCFGEKPWEEAMASARSLANGSCGLSDGSRSGDWRLPTKEELPILMEWEKSSAFSGVQTNYYWSSSTNASNTSNAWYVYLGNGYVSNAVKAYSPYVWPVRGGQ
;
A
#
# COMPACT_ATOMS: atom_id res chain seq x y z
N MET A 1 47.91 51.44 22.76
CA MET A 1 47.51 51.75 21.36
C MET A 1 46.02 52.03 21.32
N MET A 2 45.65 53.30 21.40
CA MET A 2 44.29 53.80 21.13
C MET A 2 44.41 55.23 20.58
N ARG A 3 43.44 55.57 19.73
CA ARG A 3 43.40 56.62 18.71
C ARG A 3 43.39 58.07 19.23
N ARG A 4 43.96 58.98 18.45
CA ARG A 4 43.61 60.43 18.37
C ARG A 4 43.82 60.90 16.92
N TRP A 5 42.77 61.25 16.15
CA TRP A 5 41.98 62.50 16.05
C TRP A 5 42.47 63.44 14.92
N PHE A 6 41.51 64.05 14.21
CA PHE A 6 41.57 65.25 13.33
C PHE A 6 42.23 65.13 11.92
N ASN A 7 41.82 65.84 10.86
CA ASN A 7 40.78 66.83 10.59
C ASN A 7 40.51 66.96 9.07
N PHE A 8 39.42 67.65 8.72
CA PHE A 8 39.04 68.17 7.39
C PHE A 8 40.10 69.06 6.72
N GLY A 9 40.03 69.19 5.39
CA GLY A 9 40.57 70.37 4.68
C GLY A 9 40.86 70.18 3.20
N THR A 10 40.10 70.88 2.37
CA THR A 10 40.19 71.11 0.92
C THR A 10 41.51 71.75 0.46
N ASP A 11 41.98 71.46 -0.75
CA ASP A 11 42.37 72.53 -1.69
C ASP A 11 42.62 72.06 -3.13
N GLU A 12 42.14 72.89 -4.06
CA GLU A 12 42.41 72.88 -5.50
C GLU A 12 43.87 73.26 -5.80
N LYS A 13 44.43 72.78 -6.92
CA LYS A 13 45.04 73.65 -7.97
C LYS A 13 45.72 72.88 -9.12
N ALA A 14 45.27 73.25 -10.32
CA ALA A 14 46.06 73.70 -11.48
C ALA A 14 47.15 72.79 -12.11
N MET A 15 46.73 72.09 -13.18
CA MET A 15 47.13 72.31 -14.59
C MET A 15 48.58 72.73 -14.91
N ARG A 16 49.31 71.91 -15.69
CA ARG A 16 50.28 72.35 -16.73
C ARG A 16 50.61 71.22 -17.71
N VAL A 17 50.39 71.50 -18.99
CA VAL A 17 50.80 70.70 -20.16
C VAL A 17 52.15 71.22 -20.66
N PRO A 18 52.95 70.40 -21.37
CA PRO A 18 53.40 70.88 -22.67
C PRO A 18 53.36 69.82 -23.79
N LYS A 19 53.11 70.31 -25.01
CA LYS A 19 53.16 69.61 -26.30
C LYS A 19 54.57 69.73 -26.90
N ILE A 20 55.08 68.66 -27.52
CA ILE A 20 56.18 68.71 -28.50
C ILE A 20 55.77 67.89 -29.73
N HIS A 21 55.88 68.53 -30.90
CA HIS A 21 55.64 68.02 -32.27
C HIS A 21 56.89 67.29 -32.83
N TRP A 22 56.73 66.41 -33.83
CA TRP A 22 57.56 66.13 -35.04
C TRP A 22 57.08 64.77 -35.63
N LEU A 23 56.23 64.72 -36.66
CA LEU A 23 56.47 64.65 -38.12
C LEU A 23 57.03 63.31 -38.68
N LEU A 24 56.24 62.72 -39.60
CA LEU A 24 56.58 61.91 -40.80
C LEU A 24 56.20 60.41 -40.90
N LEU A 25 55.30 60.19 -41.87
CA LEU A 25 54.88 59.04 -42.69
C LEU A 25 55.84 57.83 -42.83
N VAL A 26 55.30 56.60 -42.77
CA VAL A 26 55.03 55.67 -43.91
C VAL A 26 54.65 54.26 -43.40
N ALA A 27 53.53 53.75 -43.91
CA ALA A 27 53.09 52.36 -44.15
C ALA A 27 53.44 51.21 -43.17
N GLY A 28 52.40 50.51 -42.69
CA GLY A 28 52.53 49.15 -42.18
C GLY A 28 51.35 48.69 -41.32
N LEU A 29 50.47 47.90 -41.92
CA LEU A 29 49.48 46.99 -41.34
C LEU A 29 49.46 46.78 -39.79
N LEU A 30 48.26 46.94 -39.19
CA LEU A 30 47.57 46.09 -38.19
C LEU A 30 46.90 46.87 -37.04
N ILE A 31 45.58 47.04 -37.19
CA ILE A 31 44.55 47.28 -36.15
C ILE A 31 44.13 45.89 -35.60
N PRO A 32 43.56 45.67 -34.38
CA PRO A 32 43.09 46.60 -33.33
C PRO A 32 43.51 46.25 -31.88
N LEU A 33 43.25 47.14 -30.92
CA LEU A 33 42.67 46.74 -29.62
C LEU A 33 41.86 47.91 -29.06
N MET A 34 40.57 47.98 -29.42
CA MET A 34 39.59 48.81 -28.71
C MET A 34 38.76 47.90 -27.81
N SER A 35 38.81 48.22 -26.52
CA SER A 35 38.01 47.64 -25.46
C SER A 35 36.53 47.86 -25.71
N VAL A 36 35.84 46.80 -26.14
CA VAL A 36 34.40 46.65 -25.90
C VAL A 36 34.28 45.74 -24.69
N LEU A 37 33.69 46.27 -23.62
CA LEU A 37 33.14 45.48 -22.52
C LEU A 37 32.05 44.57 -23.09
N ALA A 38 32.45 43.42 -23.62
CA ALA A 38 31.57 42.28 -23.75
C ALA A 38 31.32 41.79 -22.33
N THR A 39 30.07 41.91 -21.87
CA THR A 39 29.58 41.03 -20.83
C THR A 39 29.76 39.61 -21.35
N GLU A 40 30.83 38.94 -20.95
CA GLU A 40 30.88 37.49 -20.96
C GLU A 40 29.80 37.02 -19.99
N ASP A 41 28.57 36.96 -20.49
CA ASP A 41 27.66 35.89 -20.12
C ASP A 41 28.42 34.61 -20.49
N ARG A 42 29.26 34.13 -19.56
CA ARG A 42 29.75 32.77 -19.59
C ARG A 42 28.49 31.94 -19.60
N GLY A 43 28.08 31.57 -20.80
CA GLY A 43 27.08 30.56 -21.06
C GLY A 43 27.43 29.42 -20.14
N ARG A 44 26.71 29.36 -19.02
CA ARG A 44 26.64 28.20 -18.18
C ARG A 44 26.08 27.19 -19.14
N SER A 45 26.97 26.35 -19.69
CA SER A 45 26.61 25.08 -20.28
C SER A 45 25.47 24.58 -19.42
N ARG A 46 24.25 24.58 -19.96
CA ARG A 46 23.18 23.76 -19.41
C ARG A 46 23.71 22.37 -19.63
N ASP A 47 24.48 21.87 -18.66
CA ASP A 47 24.57 20.45 -18.43
C ASP A 47 23.13 19.99 -18.52
N GLN A 48 22.84 19.24 -19.58
CA GLN A 48 21.60 18.51 -19.73
C GLN A 48 21.61 17.61 -18.50
N ASN A 49 20.97 18.07 -17.42
CA ASN A 49 20.99 17.39 -16.14
C ASN A 49 20.12 16.17 -16.34
N ILE A 50 20.73 15.10 -16.89
CA ILE A 50 20.09 13.83 -17.06
C ILE A 50 19.80 13.37 -15.65
N GLY A 51 18.53 13.50 -15.25
CA GLY A 51 18.10 13.20 -13.90
C GLY A 51 18.58 11.82 -13.47
N LYS A 52 18.89 11.66 -12.18
CA LYS A 52 19.38 10.42 -11.59
C LYS A 52 18.30 9.34 -11.72
N ARG A 53 18.61 8.28 -12.46
CA ARG A 53 17.71 7.13 -12.68
C ARG A 53 18.35 5.88 -12.09
N VAL A 54 17.66 5.19 -11.18
CA VAL A 54 18.20 3.99 -10.50
C VAL A 54 17.22 2.84 -10.70
N ALA A 55 17.73 1.65 -11.02
CA ALA A 55 16.90 0.46 -11.17
C ALA A 55 17.44 -0.72 -10.37
N LEU A 56 16.54 -1.51 -9.80
CA LEU A 56 16.80 -2.84 -9.24
C LEU A 56 16.04 -3.87 -10.06
N VAL A 57 16.75 -4.87 -10.58
CA VAL A 57 16.22 -5.93 -11.44
C VAL A 57 16.57 -7.27 -10.80
N ILE A 58 15.57 -8.06 -10.41
CA ILE A 58 15.76 -9.37 -9.78
C ILE A 58 15.06 -10.44 -10.62
N GLY A 59 15.80 -11.50 -10.96
CA GLY A 59 15.27 -12.68 -11.65
C GLY A 59 15.50 -13.96 -10.86
N ASN A 60 14.46 -14.50 -10.23
CA ASN A 60 14.54 -15.73 -9.44
C ASN A 60 13.88 -16.89 -10.17
N GLY A 61 14.68 -17.88 -10.58
CA GLY A 61 14.21 -19.08 -11.29
C GLY A 61 14.73 -20.41 -10.73
N ALA A 62 15.86 -20.43 -10.02
CA ALA A 62 16.49 -21.65 -9.52
C ALA A 62 15.99 -22.06 -8.11
N TYR A 63 14.68 -22.19 -7.96
CA TYR A 63 14.07 -22.60 -6.69
C TYR A 63 14.43 -24.04 -6.33
N VAL A 64 14.83 -24.27 -5.08
CA VAL A 64 15.29 -25.59 -4.59
C VAL A 64 14.22 -26.40 -3.87
N GLY A 65 13.13 -25.76 -3.41
CA GLY A 65 12.07 -26.42 -2.65
C GLY A 65 11.09 -27.22 -3.52
N GLU A 66 10.60 -28.35 -2.99
CA GLU A 66 9.62 -29.20 -3.70
C GLU A 66 8.33 -28.47 -4.09
N PHE A 67 8.01 -27.38 -3.38
CA PHE A 67 6.77 -26.63 -3.53
C PHE A 67 6.86 -25.47 -4.52
N LEU A 68 8.07 -24.96 -4.76
CA LEU A 68 8.31 -23.93 -5.76
C LEU A 68 9.14 -24.54 -6.88
N GLY A 69 8.48 -25.05 -7.93
CA GLY A 69 9.19 -25.60 -9.09
C GLY A 69 10.07 -24.54 -9.77
N PRO A 70 11.22 -24.94 -10.36
CA PRO A 70 12.11 -24.00 -11.02
C PRO A 70 11.45 -23.34 -12.23
N LEU A 71 11.79 -22.07 -12.47
CA LEU A 71 11.34 -21.29 -13.63
C LEU A 71 12.51 -21.07 -14.60
N LYS A 72 12.23 -21.25 -15.89
CA LYS A 72 13.27 -21.18 -16.95
C LYS A 72 13.66 -19.75 -17.34
N ASN A 73 12.70 -18.82 -17.28
CA ASN A 73 12.80 -17.51 -17.93
C ASN A 73 13.28 -16.36 -17.04
N PRO A 74 13.02 -16.31 -15.71
CA PRO A 74 13.34 -15.14 -14.88
C PRO A 74 14.78 -14.64 -14.95
N VAL A 75 15.75 -15.56 -15.08
CA VAL A 75 17.17 -15.21 -15.23
C VAL A 75 17.45 -14.49 -16.55
N ASN A 76 16.84 -14.94 -17.65
CA ASN A 76 16.94 -14.28 -18.95
C ASN A 76 16.17 -12.95 -18.95
N ASP A 77 15.02 -12.91 -18.29
CA ASP A 77 14.19 -11.71 -18.18
C ASP A 77 14.93 -10.59 -17.47
N ALA A 78 15.58 -10.90 -16.34
CA ALA A 78 16.42 -9.95 -15.62
C ALA A 78 17.59 -9.43 -16.47
N ASP A 79 18.28 -10.29 -17.23
CA ASP A 79 19.37 -9.87 -18.11
C ASP A 79 18.91 -8.89 -19.19
N ASP A 80 17.82 -9.23 -19.88
CA ASP A 80 17.37 -8.48 -21.04
C ASP A 80 16.73 -7.15 -20.62
N ILE A 81 16.00 -7.11 -19.50
CA ILE A 81 15.49 -5.88 -18.89
C ILE A 81 16.63 -5.00 -18.39
N ALA A 82 17.60 -5.56 -17.66
CA ALA A 82 18.75 -4.79 -17.17
C ALA A 82 19.54 -4.17 -18.32
N LYS A 83 19.74 -4.90 -19.42
CA LYS A 83 20.39 -4.38 -20.63
C LYS A 83 19.60 -3.24 -21.26
N ALA A 84 18.28 -3.38 -21.39
CA ALA A 84 17.43 -2.32 -21.94
C ALA A 84 17.47 -1.04 -21.07
N LEU A 85 17.36 -1.18 -19.75
CA LEU A 85 17.34 -0.04 -18.82
C LEU A 85 18.68 0.71 -18.79
N LYS A 86 19.82 0.02 -18.93
CA LYS A 86 21.13 0.67 -19.12
C LYS A 86 21.13 1.59 -20.35
N GLY A 87 20.49 1.18 -21.45
CA GLY A 87 20.30 2.00 -22.65
C GLY A 87 19.44 3.26 -22.43
N PHE A 88 18.63 3.28 -21.36
CA PHE A 88 17.84 4.45 -20.95
C PHE A 88 18.47 5.24 -19.80
N ASN A 89 19.79 5.08 -19.62
CA ASN A 89 20.59 5.78 -18.61
C ASN A 89 20.15 5.52 -17.17
N PHE A 90 19.67 4.30 -16.88
CA PHE A 90 19.53 3.84 -15.49
C PHE A 90 20.87 3.33 -14.96
N GLU A 91 21.18 3.68 -13.72
CA GLU A 91 22.10 2.93 -12.89
C GLU A 91 21.39 1.63 -12.47
N VAL A 92 21.79 0.50 -13.06
CA VAL A 92 21.09 -0.78 -12.87
C VAL A 92 21.84 -1.71 -11.93
N MET A 93 21.19 -2.09 -10.84
CA MET A 93 21.53 -3.20 -9.98
C MET A 93 20.77 -4.44 -10.46
N ALA A 94 21.46 -5.46 -10.93
CA ALA A 94 20.83 -6.65 -11.49
C ALA A 94 21.32 -7.91 -10.78
N TYR A 95 20.38 -8.69 -10.26
CA TYR A 95 20.66 -9.91 -9.50
C TYR A 95 19.81 -11.08 -9.98
N LYS A 96 20.31 -12.30 -9.74
CA LYS A 96 19.68 -13.55 -10.17
C LYS A 96 19.69 -14.53 -9.01
N ASN A 97 18.59 -15.24 -8.85
CA ASN A 97 18.46 -16.34 -7.89
C ASN A 97 18.88 -15.95 -6.46
N LEU A 98 18.38 -14.81 -5.99
CA LEU A 98 18.66 -14.34 -4.64
C LEU A 98 17.90 -15.15 -3.59
N ASN A 99 18.58 -15.45 -2.49
CA ASN A 99 17.95 -15.97 -1.28
C ASN A 99 17.22 -14.82 -0.55
N LYS A 100 16.53 -15.14 0.55
CA LYS A 100 15.73 -14.13 1.28
C LYS A 100 16.57 -12.96 1.80
N GLU A 101 17.70 -13.26 2.44
CA GLU A 101 18.59 -12.26 3.04
C GLU A 101 19.15 -11.33 1.96
N ASP A 102 19.68 -11.89 0.88
CA ASP A 102 20.23 -11.16 -0.25
C ASP A 102 19.18 -10.26 -0.93
N MET A 103 17.91 -10.70 -0.98
CA MET A 103 16.82 -9.86 -1.49
C MET A 103 16.59 -8.63 -0.62
N TYR A 104 16.54 -8.79 0.72
CA TYR A 104 16.43 -7.65 1.63
C TYR A 104 17.61 -6.69 1.51
N GLU A 105 18.83 -7.22 1.40
CA GLU A 105 20.03 -6.42 1.21
C GLU A 105 20.00 -5.64 -0.12
N ALA A 106 19.66 -6.31 -1.23
CA ALA A 106 19.57 -5.67 -2.54
C ALA A 106 18.50 -4.56 -2.58
N ILE A 107 17.33 -4.79 -1.94
CA ILE A 107 16.25 -3.81 -1.86
C ILE A 107 16.65 -2.62 -0.97
N SER A 108 17.32 -2.87 0.17
CA SER A 108 17.84 -1.80 1.02
C SER A 108 18.91 -0.97 0.32
N GLU A 109 19.84 -1.61 -0.40
CA GLU A 109 20.86 -0.91 -1.17
C GLU A 109 20.24 -0.09 -2.31
N PHE A 110 19.22 -0.63 -2.97
CA PHE A 110 18.44 0.09 -3.97
C PHE A 110 17.80 1.35 -3.38
N GLY A 111 17.14 1.28 -2.22
CA GLY A 111 16.59 2.44 -1.52
C GLY A 111 17.64 3.52 -1.23
N LYS A 112 18.83 3.11 -0.73
CA LYS A 112 19.95 4.02 -0.47
C LYS A 112 20.44 4.71 -1.75
N ARG A 113 20.63 3.96 -2.84
CA ARG A 113 21.08 4.50 -4.13
C ARG A 113 19.99 5.35 -4.79
N ALA A 114 18.72 5.02 -4.59
CA ALA A 114 17.58 5.77 -5.09
C ALA A 114 17.39 7.15 -4.42
N GLY A 115 18.13 7.47 -3.35
CA GLY A 115 18.03 8.75 -2.65
C GLY A 115 18.00 9.96 -3.59
N ASN A 116 16.90 10.72 -3.54
CA ASN A 116 16.55 11.87 -4.39
C ASN A 116 16.64 11.61 -5.90
N ALA A 117 16.43 10.37 -6.34
CA ALA A 117 16.41 10.03 -7.76
C ALA A 117 15.20 10.65 -8.47
N ASP A 118 15.41 11.10 -9.71
CA ASP A 118 14.34 11.59 -10.58
C ASP A 118 13.41 10.44 -10.99
N ALA A 119 13.96 9.25 -11.21
CA ALA A 119 13.17 8.05 -11.45
C ALA A 119 13.79 6.80 -10.82
N THR A 120 12.93 5.93 -10.29
CA THR A 120 13.29 4.60 -9.82
C THR A 120 12.50 3.54 -10.58
N LEU A 121 13.13 2.38 -10.82
CA LEU A 121 12.46 1.23 -11.40
C LEU A 121 12.85 -0.05 -10.64
N PHE A 122 11.89 -0.65 -9.96
CA PHE A 122 12.00 -2.00 -9.42
C PHE A 122 11.35 -2.98 -10.39
N TYR A 123 12.08 -4.01 -10.80
CA TYR A 123 11.58 -5.09 -11.63
C TYR A 123 11.87 -6.44 -10.96
N PHE A 124 10.86 -7.29 -10.86
CA PHE A 124 11.00 -8.65 -10.36
C PHE A 124 10.37 -9.65 -11.32
N ALA A 125 11.12 -10.69 -11.68
CA ALA A 125 10.64 -11.88 -12.35
C ALA A 125 10.82 -13.11 -11.45
N GLY A 126 9.76 -13.89 -11.27
CA GLY A 126 9.83 -15.09 -10.44
C GLY A 126 8.47 -15.49 -9.86
N HIS A 127 8.51 -16.32 -8.83
CA HIS A 127 7.33 -16.72 -8.09
C HIS A 127 6.86 -15.59 -7.17
N GLY A 128 5.57 -15.29 -7.23
CA GLY A 128 4.91 -14.38 -6.30
C GLY A 128 3.67 -15.02 -5.70
N LEU A 129 3.35 -14.68 -4.45
CA LEU A 129 2.15 -15.16 -3.76
C LEU A 129 1.36 -13.99 -3.18
N GLN A 130 0.04 -14.13 -3.17
CA GLN A 130 -0.85 -13.22 -2.48
C GLN A 130 -1.46 -13.91 -1.26
N ILE A 131 -1.26 -13.33 -0.07
CA ILE A 131 -1.83 -13.85 1.18
C ILE A 131 -2.40 -12.69 1.99
N LYS A 132 -3.67 -12.80 2.43
CA LYS A 132 -4.38 -11.77 3.20
C LYS A 132 -4.24 -10.34 2.63
N SER A 133 -4.28 -10.20 1.30
CA SER A 133 -4.12 -8.92 0.56
C SER A 133 -2.70 -8.31 0.53
N HIS A 134 -1.68 -9.06 0.92
CA HIS A 134 -0.26 -8.71 0.74
C HIS A 134 0.33 -9.51 -0.43
N ASN A 135 1.25 -8.88 -1.16
CA ASN A 135 2.00 -9.52 -2.24
C ASN A 135 3.40 -9.84 -1.76
N TYR A 136 3.83 -11.08 -1.95
CA TYR A 136 5.14 -11.56 -1.55
C TYR A 136 5.93 -12.01 -2.78
N LEU A 137 7.19 -11.59 -2.85
CA LEU A 137 8.18 -12.04 -3.83
C LEU A 137 8.95 -13.22 -3.22
N MET A 138 9.05 -14.32 -3.94
CA MET A 138 9.67 -15.53 -3.40
C MET A 138 11.17 -15.56 -3.67
N PRO A 139 11.99 -15.77 -2.63
CA PRO A 139 13.40 -16.06 -2.79
C PRO A 139 13.62 -17.52 -3.22
N VAL A 140 14.80 -17.84 -3.75
CA VAL A 140 15.07 -19.20 -4.28
C VAL A 140 15.22 -20.28 -3.20
N ASP A 141 15.53 -19.88 -1.97
CA ASP A 141 15.67 -20.72 -0.78
C ASP A 141 14.36 -20.87 0.00
N ALA A 142 13.24 -20.33 -0.49
CA ALA A 142 11.94 -20.51 0.16
C ALA A 142 11.52 -21.99 0.20
N SER A 143 11.37 -22.50 1.42
CA SER A 143 10.98 -23.86 1.78
C SER A 143 9.47 -23.89 2.08
N ALA A 144 8.64 -23.60 1.08
CA ALA A 144 7.21 -23.41 1.28
C ALA A 144 6.50 -24.74 1.62
N GLU A 145 6.50 -25.17 2.89
CA GLU A 145 5.77 -26.38 3.32
C GLU A 145 4.26 -26.14 3.48
N SER A 146 3.82 -24.88 3.63
CA SER A 146 2.40 -24.49 3.60
C SER A 146 2.18 -22.99 3.29
N GLU A 147 0.99 -22.65 2.79
CA GLU A 147 0.58 -21.26 2.47
C GLU A 147 0.62 -20.32 3.70
N ALA A 148 0.36 -20.84 4.90
CA ALA A 148 0.48 -20.07 6.14
C ALA A 148 1.95 -19.75 6.50
N LEU A 149 2.88 -20.67 6.21
CA LEU A 149 4.31 -20.49 6.46
C LEU A 149 4.95 -19.50 5.47
N VAL A 150 4.47 -19.47 4.21
CA VAL A 150 4.95 -18.54 3.18
C VAL A 150 4.76 -17.06 3.58
N ALA A 151 3.58 -16.69 4.09
CA ALA A 151 3.31 -15.33 4.56
C ALA A 151 4.00 -14.98 5.89
N GLN A 152 4.31 -15.99 6.71
CA GLN A 152 4.84 -15.77 8.05
C GLN A 152 6.37 -15.77 8.09
N VAL A 153 7.06 -16.44 7.15
CA VAL A 153 8.49 -16.74 7.34
C VAL A 153 9.37 -16.71 6.08
N GLU A 154 8.84 -16.70 4.84
CA GLU A 154 9.70 -17.00 3.67
C GLU A 154 9.65 -16.01 2.51
N GLY A 155 8.53 -15.34 2.26
CA GLY A 155 8.44 -14.33 1.19
C GLY A 155 8.98 -12.96 1.61
N VAL A 156 9.38 -12.14 0.62
CA VAL A 156 9.68 -10.71 0.81
C VAL A 156 8.43 -9.90 0.43
N ASP A 157 7.84 -9.17 1.39
CA ASP A 157 6.66 -8.34 1.13
C ASP A 157 7.01 -7.20 0.15
N VAL A 158 6.22 -7.04 -0.92
CA VAL A 158 6.35 -5.93 -1.89
C VAL A 158 6.27 -4.57 -1.19
N ASN A 159 5.56 -4.46 -0.07
CA ASN A 159 5.53 -3.23 0.72
C ASN A 159 6.92 -2.80 1.22
N TYR A 160 7.84 -3.74 1.47
CA TYR A 160 9.22 -3.39 1.84
C TYR A 160 9.92 -2.62 0.71
N VAL A 161 9.70 -3.03 -0.56
CA VAL A 161 10.19 -2.30 -1.73
C VAL A 161 9.57 -0.90 -1.80
N LEU A 162 8.27 -0.78 -1.55
CA LEU A 162 7.57 0.51 -1.56
C LEU A 162 8.03 1.44 -0.44
N GLU A 163 8.35 0.90 0.73
CA GLU A 163 8.92 1.66 1.86
C GLU A 163 10.31 2.20 1.53
N GLU A 164 11.20 1.38 0.96
CA GLU A 164 12.52 1.83 0.53
C GLU A 164 12.45 2.91 -0.57
N ILE A 165 11.47 2.80 -1.49
CA ILE A 165 11.17 3.83 -2.47
C ILE A 165 10.66 5.12 -1.81
N ASP A 166 9.74 5.04 -0.84
CA ASP A 166 9.27 6.24 -0.13
C ASP A 166 10.39 6.92 0.66
N ASN A 167 11.26 6.13 1.30
CA ASN A 167 12.42 6.61 2.05
C ASN A 167 13.43 7.32 1.14
N ALA A 168 13.60 6.82 -0.09
CA ALA A 168 14.46 7.43 -1.10
C ALA A 168 13.99 8.82 -1.54
N LYS A 169 12.72 9.18 -1.32
CA LYS A 169 12.11 10.46 -1.76
C LYS A 169 12.27 10.73 -3.25
N SER A 170 12.24 9.67 -4.05
CA SER A 170 12.30 9.75 -5.51
C SER A 170 11.00 10.27 -6.12
N THR A 171 11.12 10.94 -7.28
CA THR A 171 9.99 11.69 -7.88
C THR A 171 9.02 10.79 -8.65
N ILE A 172 9.57 9.86 -9.44
CA ILE A 172 8.82 8.92 -10.27
C ILE A 172 9.27 7.51 -9.91
N ASN A 173 8.32 6.63 -9.55
CA ASN A 173 8.63 5.28 -9.13
C ASN A 173 7.86 4.28 -9.96
N MET A 174 8.54 3.29 -10.49
CA MET A 174 7.96 2.22 -11.29
C MET A 174 8.25 0.89 -10.60
N VAL A 175 7.22 0.11 -10.31
CA VAL A 175 7.34 -1.24 -9.73
C VAL A 175 6.70 -2.21 -10.70
N MET A 176 7.48 -3.05 -11.36
CA MET A 176 7.02 -3.98 -12.39
C MET A 176 7.19 -5.42 -11.89
N LEU A 177 6.08 -6.14 -11.77
CA LEU A 177 6.03 -7.49 -11.20
C LEU A 177 5.68 -8.49 -12.31
N ASP A 178 6.70 -9.14 -12.87
CA ASP A 178 6.58 -10.32 -13.73
C ASP A 178 6.51 -11.59 -12.87
N ALA A 179 5.51 -11.60 -11.99
CA ALA A 179 5.28 -12.67 -11.04
C ALA A 179 3.81 -13.04 -11.04
N CYS A 180 3.52 -14.33 -11.17
CA CYS A 180 2.20 -14.91 -11.10
C CYS A 180 2.28 -16.34 -10.56
N ARG A 181 1.20 -16.82 -9.92
CA ARG A 181 1.03 -18.25 -9.65
C ARG A 181 -0.40 -18.74 -9.84
N ASN A 182 -0.50 -19.80 -10.64
CA ASN A 182 -1.57 -20.78 -10.58
C ASN A 182 -1.30 -21.63 -9.35
N ASN A 183 -2.07 -21.39 -8.30
CA ASN A 183 -1.98 -22.18 -7.10
C ASN A 183 -2.58 -23.58 -7.39
N ASP A 184 -1.77 -24.54 -7.87
CA ASP A 184 -2.12 -25.98 -7.83
C ASP A 184 -1.94 -26.54 -6.41
N PHE A 185 -2.57 -25.86 -5.45
CA PHE A 185 -2.66 -26.27 -4.05
C PHE A 185 -3.80 -27.31 -3.89
N SER A 186 -4.42 -27.69 -5.02
CA SER A 186 -5.65 -28.47 -5.09
C SER A 186 -5.48 -29.94 -4.67
N GLY A 187 -4.23 -30.44 -4.66
CA GLY A 187 -3.95 -31.83 -4.29
C GLY A 187 -3.77 -32.09 -2.79
N ARG A 188 -3.42 -31.09 -1.97
CA ARG A 188 -3.04 -31.33 -0.55
C ARG A 188 -3.65 -30.38 0.49
N PHE A 189 -4.19 -29.23 0.09
CA PHE A 189 -4.82 -28.29 1.02
C PHE A 189 -6.25 -27.98 0.59
N ARG A 190 -7.24 -28.49 1.34
CA ARG A 190 -8.66 -28.18 1.13
C ARG A 190 -8.98 -26.77 1.66
N GLY A 191 -8.77 -25.76 0.83
CA GLY A 191 -9.24 -24.40 1.13
C GLY A 191 -8.76 -23.33 0.15
N GLY A 192 -9.69 -22.78 -0.64
CA GLY A 192 -9.64 -21.43 -1.22
C GLY A 192 -8.41 -21.02 -2.04
N SER A 193 -8.36 -21.41 -3.32
CA SER A 193 -7.34 -20.96 -4.28
C SER A 193 -7.43 -19.45 -4.58
N VAL A 194 -6.60 -18.62 -3.92
CA VAL A 194 -6.32 -17.26 -4.41
C VAL A 194 -5.30 -17.37 -5.54
N ARG A 195 -5.64 -16.89 -6.74
CA ARG A 195 -4.77 -16.90 -7.93
C ARG A 195 -4.21 -15.49 -8.17
N GLY A 196 -2.93 -15.37 -8.52
CA GLY A 196 -2.31 -14.08 -8.90
C GLY A 196 -2.01 -13.12 -7.74
N LEU A 197 -1.47 -11.93 -8.06
CA LEU A 197 -1.18 -10.84 -7.13
C LEU A 197 -2.38 -9.88 -7.03
N ALA A 198 -2.56 -9.23 -5.87
CA ALA A 198 -3.59 -8.18 -5.70
C ALA A 198 -3.03 -6.78 -5.90
N PRO A 199 -3.87 -5.81 -6.30
CA PRO A 199 -3.49 -4.40 -6.27
C PRO A 199 -3.10 -3.96 -4.85
N THR A 200 -1.96 -3.28 -4.69
CA THR A 200 -1.54 -2.68 -3.42
C THR A 200 -2.38 -1.46 -3.08
N SER A 201 -2.81 -1.34 -1.81
CA SER A 201 -3.84 -0.39 -1.39
C SER A 201 -3.34 1.04 -1.10
N SER A 202 -2.03 1.29 -1.02
CA SER A 202 -1.47 2.64 -0.77
C SER A 202 0.01 2.78 -1.18
N PRO A 203 0.35 2.84 -2.47
CA PRO A 203 1.72 3.10 -2.91
C PRO A 203 2.14 4.56 -2.64
N PRO A 204 3.44 4.84 -2.48
CA PRO A 204 3.96 6.21 -2.31
C PRO A 204 3.53 7.13 -3.45
N LYS A 205 3.45 8.44 -3.20
CA LYS A 205 3.16 9.41 -4.27
C LYS A 205 4.21 9.28 -5.39
N GLY A 206 3.76 9.44 -6.63
CA GLY A 206 4.65 9.29 -7.79
C GLY A 206 4.88 7.85 -8.23
N THR A 207 4.20 6.86 -7.63
CA THR A 207 4.42 5.44 -7.91
C THR A 207 3.38 4.85 -8.84
N VAL A 208 3.85 4.09 -9.83
CA VAL A 208 3.06 3.22 -10.71
C VAL A 208 3.51 1.78 -10.48
N ILE A 209 2.56 0.90 -10.18
CA ILE A 209 2.79 -0.54 -10.08
C ILE A 209 2.18 -1.22 -11.30
N VAL A 210 2.95 -2.07 -11.97
CA VAL A 210 2.55 -2.82 -13.16
C VAL A 210 2.64 -4.31 -12.84
N TYR A 211 1.56 -5.02 -13.07
CA TYR A 211 1.44 -6.47 -12.88
C TYR A 211 1.40 -7.13 -14.27
N ALA A 212 2.09 -8.26 -14.42
CA ALA A 212 2.14 -8.99 -15.68
C ALA A 212 0.77 -9.51 -16.17
N THR A 213 -0.20 -9.66 -15.27
CA THR A 213 -1.59 -9.99 -15.59
C THR A 213 -2.54 -9.28 -14.62
N ASP A 214 -3.83 -9.29 -14.93
CA ASP A 214 -4.90 -8.79 -14.10
C ASP A 214 -5.09 -9.63 -12.81
N PRO A 215 -5.51 -8.99 -11.71
CA PRO A 215 -5.67 -9.68 -10.42
C PRO A 215 -6.56 -10.92 -10.54
N GLY A 216 -6.17 -12.04 -9.93
CA GLY A 216 -6.93 -13.29 -10.06
C GLY A 216 -6.48 -14.23 -11.19
N ASN A 217 -5.63 -13.75 -12.11
CA ASN A 217 -5.17 -14.51 -13.27
C ASN A 217 -3.67 -14.85 -13.21
N VAL A 218 -3.21 -15.61 -14.21
CA VAL A 218 -1.86 -16.18 -14.26
C VAL A 218 -1.12 -15.70 -15.50
N ALA A 219 0.09 -15.18 -15.34
CA ALA A 219 0.98 -14.87 -16.44
C ALA A 219 1.53 -16.15 -17.07
N ALA A 220 1.60 -16.18 -18.39
CA ALA A 220 2.20 -17.27 -19.14
C ALA A 220 3.72 -17.13 -19.17
N ASP A 221 4.42 -18.25 -18.95
CA ASP A 221 5.88 -18.34 -19.12
C ASP A 221 6.30 -18.02 -20.57
N GLY A 222 5.39 -18.15 -21.54
CA GLY A 222 5.70 -17.98 -22.97
C GLY A 222 6.45 -19.16 -23.57
N GLU A 223 6.60 -19.16 -24.90
CA GLU A 223 7.30 -20.23 -25.65
C GLU A 223 8.75 -19.86 -25.99
N GLY A 224 9.18 -18.65 -25.65
CA GLY A 224 10.46 -18.07 -26.05
C GLY A 224 11.52 -18.07 -24.95
N ARG A 225 12.57 -17.28 -25.18
CA ARG A 225 13.66 -17.04 -24.22
C ARG A 225 13.19 -16.32 -22.94
N ASN A 226 12.16 -15.49 -23.06
CA ASN A 226 11.66 -14.60 -22.02
C ASN A 226 10.19 -14.91 -21.69
N GLY A 227 9.78 -14.53 -20.47
CA GLY A 227 8.38 -14.45 -20.07
C GLY A 227 7.57 -13.56 -21.01
N LEU A 228 6.26 -13.83 -21.16
CA LEU A 228 5.46 -13.11 -22.15
C LEU A 228 5.36 -11.61 -21.84
N PHE A 229 5.23 -11.24 -20.57
CA PHE A 229 5.21 -9.85 -20.13
C PHE A 229 6.55 -9.15 -20.40
N THR A 230 7.67 -9.80 -20.07
CA THR A 230 9.01 -9.31 -20.42
C THR A 230 9.21 -9.12 -21.91
N ALA A 231 8.78 -10.08 -22.74
CA ALA A 231 8.83 -9.93 -24.20
C ALA A 231 8.01 -8.70 -24.67
N GLY A 232 6.86 -8.45 -24.04
CA GLY A 232 6.05 -7.25 -24.25
C GLY A 232 6.79 -5.96 -23.87
N LEU A 233 7.41 -5.91 -22.69
CA LEU A 233 8.20 -4.74 -22.24
C LEU A 233 9.37 -4.45 -23.19
N LEU A 234 10.11 -5.48 -23.61
CA LEU A 234 11.22 -5.36 -24.56
C LEU A 234 10.74 -4.89 -25.95
N ASN A 235 9.50 -5.19 -26.34
CA ASN A 235 8.86 -4.62 -27.52
C ASN A 235 8.47 -3.14 -27.30
N GLY A 236 7.88 -2.83 -26.15
CA GLY A 236 7.53 -1.46 -25.75
C GLY A 236 8.74 -0.52 -25.69
N PHE A 237 9.89 -0.99 -25.23
CA PHE A 237 11.14 -0.23 -25.26
C PHE A 237 11.67 0.09 -26.66
N LYS A 238 11.07 -0.48 -27.71
CA LYS A 238 11.34 -0.18 -29.13
C LYS A 238 10.21 0.60 -29.79
N ALA A 239 9.16 0.96 -29.04
CA ALA A 239 8.03 1.71 -29.54
C ALA A 239 8.45 3.13 -29.97
N LYS A 240 7.62 3.75 -30.82
CA LYS A 240 7.81 5.15 -31.23
C LYS A 240 7.57 6.10 -30.06
N ASP A 241 6.56 5.81 -29.25
CA ASP A 241 6.27 6.54 -28.03
C ASP A 241 6.96 5.85 -26.84
N LEU A 242 8.02 6.51 -26.36
CA LEU A 242 8.82 6.04 -25.22
C LEU A 242 8.42 6.73 -23.91
N SER A 243 7.20 7.29 -23.83
CA SER A 243 6.56 7.59 -22.54
C SER A 243 6.26 6.30 -21.77
N LEU A 244 6.10 6.38 -20.45
CA LEU A 244 5.72 5.20 -19.66
C LEU A 244 4.38 4.64 -20.14
N ASP A 245 3.40 5.51 -20.43
CA ASP A 245 2.10 5.09 -21.00
C ASP A 245 2.28 4.39 -22.35
N GLY A 246 3.05 4.96 -23.28
CA GLY A 246 3.28 4.38 -24.62
C GLY A 246 4.01 3.03 -24.59
N VAL A 247 5.01 2.89 -23.71
CA VAL A 247 5.71 1.62 -23.48
C VAL A 247 4.77 0.57 -22.92
N LEU A 248 3.99 0.91 -21.89
CA LEU A 248 3.07 -0.03 -21.24
C LEU A 248 1.90 -0.40 -22.18
N LEU A 249 1.37 0.54 -22.94
CA LEU A 249 0.34 0.28 -23.95
C LEU A 249 0.84 -0.72 -25.00
N THR A 250 2.04 -0.49 -25.54
CA THR A 250 2.66 -1.38 -26.54
C THR A 250 2.92 -2.77 -25.94
N ALA A 251 3.44 -2.83 -24.70
CA ALA A 251 3.69 -4.08 -24.00
C ALA A 251 2.38 -4.85 -23.76
N SER A 252 1.32 -4.20 -23.27
CA SER A 252 0.02 -4.82 -23.03
C SER A 252 -0.60 -5.35 -24.32
N THR A 253 -0.56 -4.57 -25.41
CA THR A 253 -1.05 -5.04 -26.72
C THR A 253 -0.30 -6.29 -27.19
N TYR A 254 1.04 -6.30 -27.06
CA TYR A 254 1.85 -7.47 -27.40
C TYR A 254 1.45 -8.71 -26.59
N VAL A 255 1.30 -8.56 -25.27
CA VAL A 255 0.93 -9.66 -24.35
C VAL A 255 -0.46 -10.19 -24.66
N GLU A 256 -1.44 -9.31 -24.88
CA GLU A 256 -2.80 -9.71 -25.23
C GLU A 256 -2.87 -10.43 -26.57
N GLU A 257 -2.17 -9.94 -27.59
CA GLU A 257 -2.15 -10.60 -28.91
C GLU A 257 -1.51 -11.98 -28.84
N LYS A 258 -0.35 -12.10 -28.19
CA LYS A 258 0.41 -13.35 -28.10
C LYS A 258 -0.19 -14.38 -27.17
N SER A 259 -0.91 -13.94 -26.13
CA SER A 259 -1.65 -14.85 -25.24
C SER A 259 -3.02 -15.24 -25.80
N GLY A 260 -3.48 -14.63 -26.90
CA GLY A 260 -4.86 -14.77 -27.37
C GLY A 260 -5.87 -14.19 -26.38
N ARG A 261 -5.50 -13.09 -25.71
CA ARG A 261 -6.24 -12.37 -24.66
C ARG A 261 -6.48 -13.19 -23.39
N LYS A 262 -5.59 -14.13 -23.09
CA LYS A 262 -5.60 -14.91 -21.84
C LYS A 262 -4.83 -14.22 -20.71
N GLN A 263 -3.93 -13.31 -21.06
CA GLN A 263 -3.13 -12.52 -20.14
C GLN A 263 -3.26 -11.04 -20.52
N THR A 264 -3.64 -10.21 -19.55
CA THR A 264 -3.79 -8.76 -19.72
C THR A 264 -3.02 -8.05 -18.62
N PRO A 265 -1.90 -7.38 -18.91
CA PRO A 265 -1.16 -6.65 -17.88
C PRO A 265 -2.02 -5.56 -17.22
N TYR A 266 -1.86 -5.40 -15.91
CA TYR A 266 -2.64 -4.47 -15.11
C TYR A 266 -1.76 -3.37 -14.53
N VAL A 267 -2.20 -2.12 -14.64
CA VAL A 267 -1.45 -0.94 -14.19
C VAL A 267 -2.24 -0.24 -13.07
N ASN A 268 -1.58 -0.03 -11.94
CA ASN A 268 -2.11 0.70 -10.79
C ASN A 268 -1.22 1.92 -10.50
N GLY A 269 -1.73 3.12 -10.75
CA GLY A 269 -1.02 4.36 -10.46
C GLY A 269 -1.65 5.57 -11.14
N PRO A 270 -1.21 6.78 -10.79
CA PRO A 270 -1.74 8.00 -11.36
C PRO A 270 -1.29 8.19 -12.82
N LYS A 271 -2.24 8.51 -13.72
CA LYS A 271 -1.94 8.82 -15.13
C LYS A 271 -0.91 9.93 -15.31
N THR A 272 -0.89 10.90 -14.39
CA THR A 272 0.07 12.00 -14.41
C THR A 272 1.52 11.53 -14.30
N VAL A 273 1.80 10.40 -13.66
CA VAL A 273 3.15 9.82 -13.64
C VAL A 273 3.46 9.12 -14.96
N MET A 274 2.48 8.41 -15.52
CA MET A 274 2.61 7.69 -16.80
C MET A 274 2.86 8.63 -17.98
N GLU A 275 2.27 9.82 -17.97
CA GLU A 275 2.49 10.84 -19.01
C GLU A 275 3.80 11.63 -18.83
N ARG A 276 4.25 11.82 -17.58
CA ARG A 276 5.45 12.63 -17.27
C ARG A 276 6.76 11.90 -17.51
N PHE A 277 6.80 10.58 -17.33
CA PHE A 277 8.04 9.83 -17.51
C PHE A 277 8.26 9.45 -18.97
N LYS A 278 9.49 9.69 -19.47
CA LYS A 278 9.97 9.21 -20.76
C LYS A 278 11.26 8.43 -20.59
N PHE A 279 11.30 7.21 -21.13
CA PHE A 279 12.49 6.36 -21.15
C PHE A 279 13.61 7.00 -21.96
N LYS A 280 13.28 7.59 -23.12
CA LYS A 280 14.25 8.36 -23.91
C LYS A 280 14.40 9.78 -23.37
N ILE A 281 15.65 10.21 -23.20
CA ILE A 281 15.99 11.60 -22.92
C ILE A 281 16.10 12.32 -24.26
N GLU A 282 15.22 13.26 -24.54
CA GLU A 282 15.37 14.17 -25.68
C GLU A 282 16.61 15.04 -25.43
N GLY A 283 17.71 14.80 -26.15
CA GLY A 283 18.92 15.63 -26.08
C GLY A 283 20.23 14.92 -25.75
N VAL A 284 20.25 13.61 -25.45
CA VAL A 284 21.50 12.84 -25.43
C VAL A 284 21.82 12.42 -26.85
N VAL A 285 22.68 13.21 -27.49
CA VAL A 285 23.25 12.90 -28.80
C VAL A 285 24.18 11.71 -28.60
N GLU A 286 23.66 10.50 -28.78
CA GLU A 286 24.52 9.36 -29.08
C GLU A 286 25.11 9.66 -30.45
N MET A 287 26.40 10.03 -30.49
CA MET A 287 27.16 10.11 -31.74
C MET A 287 27.27 8.71 -32.34
N VAL A 288 26.24 8.30 -33.06
CA VAL A 288 26.26 7.21 -34.02
C VAL A 288 25.91 7.84 -35.37
N PRO A 289 26.72 7.67 -36.42
CA PRO A 289 26.52 8.39 -37.67
C PRO A 289 25.22 7.92 -38.35
N GLU A 290 24.26 8.85 -38.50
CA GLU A 290 23.03 8.64 -39.26
C GLU A 290 23.30 8.56 -40.78
N GLY A 291 22.74 7.53 -41.41
CA GLY A 291 22.35 7.58 -42.82
C GLY A 291 20.92 8.15 -42.96
N PRO A 292 20.57 8.82 -44.07
CA PRO A 292 19.44 9.75 -44.10
C PRO A 292 18.12 9.09 -44.53
N ALA A 293 16.98 9.58 -44.00
CA ALA A 293 15.86 10.11 -44.80
C ALA A 293 14.59 10.52 -43.98
N LYS A 294 14.15 11.79 -44.21
CA LYS A 294 12.77 12.34 -44.49
C LYS A 294 11.57 11.84 -43.65
N GLY A 295 10.59 12.61 -43.16
CA GLY A 295 10.20 14.03 -43.26
C GLY A 295 8.67 14.20 -43.00
N ALA A 296 8.30 15.19 -42.16
CA ALA A 296 7.06 16.00 -42.09
C ALA A 296 5.64 15.43 -41.80
N GLY A 297 4.90 16.13 -40.91
CA GLY A 297 3.41 16.22 -40.88
C GLY A 297 2.81 16.65 -39.52
N SER A 298 2.21 17.86 -39.43
CA SER A 298 1.65 18.51 -38.22
C SER A 298 0.19 18.96 -38.41
N GLY A 299 -0.58 19.02 -37.31
CA GLY A 299 -1.82 19.83 -37.11
C GLY A 299 -2.99 19.01 -36.54
N GLY A 300 -3.77 19.38 -35.52
CA GLY A 300 -3.97 20.60 -34.73
C GLY A 300 -5.47 20.81 -34.46
N GLY A 301 -5.96 20.64 -33.22
CA GLY A 301 -7.38 20.85 -32.86
C GLY A 301 -7.71 20.65 -31.37
N GLY A 302 -7.45 21.64 -30.51
CA GLY A 302 -7.51 21.53 -29.04
C GLY A 302 -8.66 22.26 -28.32
N GLY A 303 -9.70 22.71 -29.03
CA GLY A 303 -10.76 23.54 -28.41
C GLY A 303 -12.01 22.77 -27.95
N GLN A 304 -12.46 21.77 -28.71
CA GLN A 304 -13.70 21.04 -28.42
C GLN A 304 -13.50 19.87 -27.43
N SER A 305 -12.30 19.30 -27.34
CA SER A 305 -12.06 18.12 -26.49
C SER A 305 -12.18 18.41 -24.99
N ASN A 306 -11.85 19.62 -24.54
CA ASN A 306 -11.91 19.97 -23.11
C ASN A 306 -13.35 20.09 -22.58
N GLN A 307 -14.28 20.69 -23.35
CA GLN A 307 -15.68 20.82 -22.90
C GLN A 307 -16.42 19.48 -22.97
N GLU A 308 -16.11 18.66 -23.97
CA GLU A 308 -16.67 17.32 -24.09
C GLU A 308 -16.18 16.40 -22.96
N THR A 309 -14.88 16.45 -22.64
CA THR A 309 -14.29 15.66 -21.55
C THR A 309 -14.88 16.06 -20.20
N LEU A 310 -15.04 17.36 -19.93
CA LEU A 310 -15.65 17.83 -18.68
C LEU A 310 -17.12 17.41 -18.55
N PHE A 311 -17.91 17.49 -19.62
CA PHE A 311 -19.30 17.04 -19.60
C PHE A 311 -19.40 15.53 -19.41
N TRP A 312 -18.54 14.76 -20.10
CA TRP A 312 -18.48 13.30 -19.96
C TRP A 312 -18.09 12.87 -18.55
N GLU A 313 -17.11 13.53 -17.93
CA GLU A 313 -16.71 13.29 -16.54
C GLU A 313 -17.87 13.47 -15.56
N THR A 314 -18.79 14.42 -15.80
CA THR A 314 -19.96 14.64 -14.94
C THR A 314 -21.02 13.55 -15.05
N ILE A 315 -21.19 12.92 -16.22
CA ILE A 315 -22.29 11.96 -16.45
C ILE A 315 -21.85 10.50 -16.49
N LYS A 316 -20.55 10.19 -16.62
CA LYS A 316 -20.06 8.80 -16.80
C LYS A 316 -20.48 7.82 -15.70
N GLY A 317 -20.73 8.33 -14.49
CA GLY A 317 -21.22 7.56 -13.34
C GLY A 317 -22.75 7.55 -13.18
N SER A 318 -23.48 8.31 -14.00
CA SER A 318 -24.94 8.45 -13.87
C SER A 318 -25.68 7.14 -14.15
N GLN A 319 -26.82 7.01 -13.49
CA GLN A 319 -27.79 5.93 -13.68
C GLN A 319 -29.07 6.43 -14.37
N ASP A 320 -29.17 7.72 -14.70
CA ASP A 320 -30.29 8.28 -15.43
C ASP A 320 -30.04 8.22 -16.94
N ALA A 321 -31.01 7.72 -17.70
CA ALA A 321 -30.94 7.65 -19.16
C ALA A 321 -30.92 9.06 -19.79
N VAL A 322 -31.58 10.04 -19.16
CA VAL A 322 -31.71 11.41 -19.69
C VAL A 322 -30.35 12.09 -19.82
N ASP A 323 -29.42 11.86 -18.88
CA ASP A 323 -28.08 12.44 -18.90
C ASP A 323 -27.27 12.02 -20.14
N PHE A 324 -27.41 10.75 -20.55
CA PHE A 324 -26.72 10.22 -21.72
C PHE A 324 -27.40 10.65 -23.03
N GLU A 325 -28.73 10.84 -23.03
CA GLU A 325 -29.44 11.45 -24.16
C GLU A 325 -29.02 12.90 -24.38
N GLU A 326 -28.86 13.66 -23.30
CA GLU A 326 -28.47 15.06 -23.36
C GLU A 326 -27.01 15.23 -23.83
N TYR A 327 -26.11 14.35 -23.40
CA TYR A 327 -24.76 14.29 -23.95
C TYR A 327 -24.75 13.96 -25.45
N LEU A 328 -25.53 12.98 -25.90
CA LEU A 328 -25.61 12.62 -27.33
C LEU A 328 -26.25 13.71 -28.19
N LYS A 329 -27.15 14.51 -27.62
CA LYS A 329 -27.73 15.68 -28.28
C LYS A 329 -26.72 16.81 -28.44
N LYS A 330 -25.85 17.01 -27.44
CA LYS A 330 -24.85 18.09 -27.40
C LYS A 330 -23.57 17.74 -28.17
N PHE A 331 -23.20 16.46 -28.20
CA PHE A 331 -21.99 15.93 -28.85
C PHE A 331 -22.33 14.71 -29.74
N PRO A 332 -23.11 14.90 -30.83
CA PRO A 332 -23.61 13.78 -31.64
C PRO A 332 -22.49 12.93 -32.30
N ASN A 333 -21.33 13.54 -32.58
CA ASN A 333 -20.12 12.88 -33.09
C ASN A 333 -18.94 12.96 -32.11
N GLY A 334 -19.22 13.12 -30.82
CA GLY A 334 -18.20 13.27 -29.78
C GLY A 334 -17.35 12.01 -29.58
N MET A 335 -16.15 12.18 -29.03
CA MET A 335 -15.23 11.11 -28.63
C MET A 335 -15.88 10.03 -27.73
N PHE A 336 -16.87 10.38 -26.91
CA PHE A 336 -17.58 9.41 -26.05
C PHE A 336 -19.00 9.06 -26.54
N SER A 337 -19.39 9.47 -27.75
CA SER A 337 -20.71 9.18 -28.33
C SER A 337 -21.03 7.68 -28.35
N GLY A 338 -20.06 6.83 -28.72
CA GLY A 338 -20.21 5.37 -28.68
C GLY A 338 -20.41 4.81 -27.27
N LEU A 339 -19.76 5.39 -26.25
CA LEU A 339 -19.94 4.98 -24.86
C LEU A 339 -21.30 5.42 -24.31
N ALA A 340 -21.72 6.65 -24.61
CA ALA A 340 -23.01 7.19 -24.22
C ALA A 340 -24.17 6.41 -24.84
N GLN A 341 -24.08 6.03 -26.12
CA GLN A 341 -25.09 5.17 -26.78
C GLN A 341 -25.18 3.79 -26.11
N ASN A 342 -24.04 3.17 -25.82
CA ASN A 342 -23.99 1.88 -25.15
C ASN A 342 -24.56 1.94 -23.72
N ARG A 343 -24.32 3.04 -23.00
CA ARG A 343 -24.85 3.26 -21.65
C ARG A 343 -26.37 3.53 -21.70
N LEU A 344 -26.82 4.39 -22.61
CA LEU A 344 -28.23 4.70 -22.83
C LEU A 344 -29.03 3.44 -23.19
N LYS A 345 -28.49 2.59 -24.08
CA LYS A 345 -29.10 1.30 -24.44
C LYS A 345 -29.25 0.39 -23.23
N LYS A 346 -28.22 0.28 -22.39
CA LYS A 346 -28.26 -0.50 -21.13
C LYS A 346 -29.26 0.04 -20.10
N LEU A 347 -29.50 1.35 -20.09
CA LEU A 347 -30.46 1.99 -19.19
C LEU A 347 -31.90 1.90 -19.71
N LYS A 348 -32.10 1.87 -21.03
CA LYS A 348 -33.41 1.65 -21.67
C LYS A 348 -33.85 0.19 -21.70
N ASP A 349 -32.91 -0.75 -21.78
CA ASP A 349 -33.18 -2.20 -21.76
C ASP A 349 -33.48 -2.75 -20.35
N LYS A 350 -33.56 -1.88 -19.33
CA LYS A 350 -34.08 -2.20 -18.00
C LYS A 350 -35.43 -1.51 -17.80
N PRO A 351 -36.55 -2.25 -17.71
CA PRO A 351 -37.82 -1.65 -17.33
C PRO A 351 -37.73 -1.19 -15.87
N PHE A 352 -37.96 0.09 -15.67
CA PHE A 352 -38.24 0.69 -14.37
C PHE A 352 -39.58 0.13 -13.88
N MET A 353 -39.56 -0.74 -12.86
CA MET A 353 -40.78 -1.02 -12.09
C MET A 353 -40.92 0.05 -11.02
N VAL A 354 -41.76 1.06 -11.30
CA VAL A 354 -42.39 1.88 -10.26
C VAL A 354 -43.50 1.02 -9.65
N ALA A 355 -43.40 0.68 -8.37
CA ALA A 355 -44.55 0.30 -7.57
C ALA A 355 -44.70 1.36 -6.47
N GLY A 356 -45.82 2.09 -6.53
CA GLY A 356 -46.17 3.14 -5.59
C GLY A 356 -46.29 2.59 -4.17
N GLY A 357 -45.64 3.28 -3.25
CA GLY A 357 -45.83 3.18 -1.81
C GLY A 357 -45.69 4.58 -1.24
N GLU A 358 -46.66 4.97 -0.42
CA GLU A 358 -46.78 6.25 0.28
C GLU A 358 -45.44 6.68 0.93
N PRO A 359 -45.08 7.99 0.95
CA PRO A 359 -43.77 8.44 1.42
C PRO A 359 -43.49 7.90 2.83
N PRO A 360 -42.30 7.32 3.10
CA PRO A 360 -41.94 6.90 4.44
C PRO A 360 -41.93 8.14 5.33
N LYS A 361 -42.79 8.11 6.34
CA LYS A 361 -42.82 9.07 7.44
C LYS A 361 -41.40 9.23 7.98
N GLU A 362 -40.92 10.47 8.07
CA GLU A 362 -39.61 10.80 8.64
C GLU A 362 -39.38 10.02 9.94
N PRO A 363 -38.22 9.36 10.12
CA PRO A 363 -37.96 8.60 11.32
C PRO A 363 -37.88 9.55 12.53
N SER A 364 -38.65 9.19 13.56
CA SER A 364 -38.62 9.81 14.88
C SER A 364 -37.19 9.81 15.46
N PRO A 365 -36.78 10.81 16.26
CA PRO A 365 -35.38 11.09 16.63
C PRO A 365 -34.59 10.04 17.46
N ALA A 366 -34.94 8.75 17.50
CA ALA A 366 -34.36 7.77 18.41
C ALA A 366 -33.45 6.68 17.78
N GLU A 367 -33.29 6.57 16.46
CA GLU A 367 -32.56 5.45 15.84
C GLU A 367 -31.25 5.86 15.17
N LYS A 368 -30.15 5.85 15.94
CA LYS A 368 -28.80 5.80 15.38
C LYS A 368 -28.35 4.34 15.29
N LEU A 369 -28.24 3.82 14.06
CA LEU A 369 -27.68 2.52 13.74
C LEU A 369 -26.21 2.67 13.37
N ASN A 370 -25.34 1.83 13.94
CA ASN A 370 -23.99 1.64 13.46
C ASN A 370 -24.02 0.70 12.26
N ALA A 371 -23.62 1.18 11.09
CA ALA A 371 -23.59 0.39 9.86
C ALA A 371 -22.62 -0.79 9.99
N MET A 372 -23.03 -1.97 9.51
CA MET A 372 -22.25 -3.19 9.62
C MET A 372 -22.13 -3.99 8.32
N ASP A 373 -23.06 -3.80 7.37
CA ASP A 373 -23.12 -4.39 6.02
C ASP A 373 -22.29 -5.68 5.81
N ARG A 374 -22.76 -6.78 6.41
CA ARG A 374 -22.07 -8.08 6.36
C ARG A 374 -23.01 -9.25 6.53
N GLU A 375 -22.62 -10.41 6.02
CA GLU A 375 -23.36 -11.65 6.24
C GLU A 375 -22.95 -12.32 7.55
N MET A 376 -23.94 -12.82 8.30
CA MET A 376 -23.76 -13.51 9.58
C MET A 376 -24.60 -14.77 9.64
N PHE A 377 -24.23 -15.69 10.52
CA PHE A 377 -24.99 -16.91 10.79
C PHE A 377 -25.72 -16.81 12.12
N VAL A 378 -26.95 -17.30 12.14
CA VAL A 378 -27.79 -17.35 13.33
C VAL A 378 -27.25 -18.45 14.24
N MET A 379 -26.71 -18.09 15.40
CA MET A 379 -26.09 -19.04 16.32
C MET A 379 -27.09 -19.77 17.23
N LYS A 380 -28.32 -19.24 17.37
CA LYS A 380 -29.42 -19.87 18.12
C LYS A 380 -30.76 -19.51 17.49
N PRO A 381 -31.78 -20.37 17.54
CA PRO A 381 -33.09 -20.05 16.98
C PRO A 381 -33.65 -18.75 17.56
N SER A 382 -34.05 -17.82 16.70
CA SER A 382 -34.46 -16.47 17.07
C SER A 382 -35.59 -15.94 16.20
N LYS A 383 -36.04 -14.70 16.43
CA LYS A 383 -37.20 -14.11 15.73
C LYS A 383 -36.85 -12.71 15.24
N LEU A 384 -37.11 -12.46 13.96
CA LEU A 384 -37.04 -11.16 13.31
C LEU A 384 -38.37 -10.42 13.52
N ARG A 385 -38.36 -9.15 13.94
CA ARG A 385 -39.58 -8.39 14.31
C ARG A 385 -39.68 -7.02 13.65
N GLU A 386 -40.89 -6.50 13.43
CA GLU A 386 -41.09 -5.11 12.98
C GLU A 386 -40.60 -4.13 14.08
N GLY A 387 -39.36 -3.63 13.96
CA GLY A 387 -38.70 -2.63 14.82
C GLY A 387 -37.98 -3.15 16.09
N PRO A 388 -37.23 -2.28 16.82
CA PRO A 388 -36.36 -2.63 17.96
C PRO A 388 -37.12 -2.92 19.26
N THR A 389 -38.25 -3.63 19.17
CA THR A 389 -39.15 -3.83 20.30
C THR A 389 -39.47 -5.30 20.52
N ALA A 390 -39.36 -5.73 21.78
CA ALA A 390 -39.70 -7.09 22.20
C ALA A 390 -41.19 -7.43 21.94
N LYS A 391 -42.04 -6.40 21.84
CA LYS A 391 -43.47 -6.51 21.53
C LYS A 391 -43.77 -6.40 20.04
N GLY A 392 -42.75 -6.14 19.20
CA GLY A 392 -42.89 -6.02 17.75
C GLY A 392 -43.39 -7.32 17.13
N LYS A 393 -44.21 -7.20 16.08
CA LYS A 393 -44.79 -8.34 15.37
C LYS A 393 -43.67 -9.20 14.76
N VAL A 394 -43.76 -10.52 14.92
CA VAL A 394 -42.76 -11.45 14.36
C VAL A 394 -42.99 -11.56 12.87
N VAL A 395 -41.96 -11.28 12.09
CA VAL A 395 -41.99 -11.38 10.63
C VAL A 395 -41.45 -12.73 10.17
N VAL A 396 -40.30 -13.16 10.72
CA VAL A 396 -39.65 -14.42 10.35
C VAL A 396 -39.05 -15.10 11.58
N GLY A 397 -39.18 -16.43 11.66
CA GLY A 397 -38.43 -17.27 12.60
C GLY A 397 -37.08 -17.67 12.00
N LEU A 398 -35.99 -17.37 12.69
CA LEU A 398 -34.64 -17.70 12.29
C LEU A 398 -34.21 -19.01 12.95
N LYS A 399 -33.68 -19.94 12.16
CA LYS A 399 -33.12 -21.21 12.66
C LYS A 399 -31.62 -21.07 12.89
N GLU A 400 -31.08 -21.88 13.79
CA GLU A 400 -29.64 -22.00 13.96
C GLU A 400 -28.95 -22.42 12.65
N GLY A 401 -27.79 -21.84 12.37
CA GLY A 401 -27.05 -21.99 11.11
C GLY A 401 -27.62 -21.19 9.92
N MET A 402 -28.76 -20.51 10.06
CA MET A 402 -29.35 -19.73 8.98
C MET A 402 -28.52 -18.48 8.70
N LYS A 403 -28.20 -18.25 7.43
CA LYS A 403 -27.46 -17.06 6.98
C LYS A 403 -28.40 -15.87 6.89
N ILE A 404 -27.98 -14.74 7.44
CA ILE A 404 -28.70 -13.46 7.42
C ILE A 404 -27.74 -12.35 7.01
N HIS A 405 -28.24 -11.31 6.36
CA HIS A 405 -27.46 -10.14 5.99
C HIS A 405 -27.73 -9.02 7.00
N VAL A 406 -26.71 -8.57 7.72
CA VAL A 406 -26.84 -7.59 8.80
C VAL A 406 -26.41 -6.22 8.29
N LEU A 407 -27.36 -5.29 8.28
CA LEU A 407 -27.18 -3.93 7.77
C LEU A 407 -26.62 -2.99 8.83
N GLY A 408 -26.99 -3.21 10.09
CA GLY A 408 -26.52 -2.38 11.19
C GLY A 408 -26.95 -2.87 12.56
N ARG A 409 -26.39 -2.26 13.59
CA ARG A 409 -26.68 -2.55 14.99
C ARG A 409 -27.09 -1.28 15.71
N THR A 410 -28.07 -1.34 16.59
CA THR A 410 -28.45 -0.20 17.43
C THR A 410 -27.28 0.22 18.32
N THR A 411 -27.20 1.51 18.62
CA THR A 411 -26.12 2.09 19.45
C THR A 411 -26.06 1.52 20.87
N ASP A 412 -27.18 1.05 21.42
CA ASP A 412 -27.24 0.32 22.70
C ASP A 412 -26.80 -1.16 22.58
N GLY A 413 -26.50 -1.61 21.37
CA GLY A 413 -26.07 -2.96 21.04
C GLY A 413 -27.15 -4.04 21.18
N GLN A 414 -28.40 -3.68 21.50
CA GLN A 414 -29.46 -4.64 21.83
C GLN A 414 -30.14 -5.27 20.61
N TRP A 415 -30.10 -4.58 19.47
CA TRP A 415 -30.82 -4.98 18.26
C TRP A 415 -29.93 -4.91 17.03
N TYR A 416 -30.19 -5.84 16.11
CA TYR A 416 -29.58 -5.88 14.79
C TYR A 416 -30.66 -5.68 13.74
N ARG A 417 -30.42 -4.77 12.80
CA ARG A 417 -31.20 -4.67 11.56
C ARG A 417 -30.64 -5.69 10.57
N ALA A 418 -31.46 -6.65 10.20
CA ALA A 418 -31.03 -7.75 9.33
C ALA A 418 -32.09 -8.07 8.27
N GLU A 419 -31.62 -8.57 7.14
CA GLU A 419 -32.41 -9.06 6.02
C GLU A 419 -32.19 -10.57 5.85
N THR A 420 -33.22 -11.28 5.39
CA THR A 420 -33.16 -12.73 5.16
C THR A 420 -33.63 -13.09 3.77
N MET A 421 -32.93 -14.03 3.12
CA MET A 421 -33.37 -14.66 1.87
C MET A 421 -34.13 -15.94 2.20
N ALA A 422 -35.46 -15.87 2.37
CA ALA A 422 -36.31 -17.05 2.51
C ALA A 422 -37.07 -17.28 1.18
N GLY A 423 -36.82 -18.43 0.55
CA GLY A 423 -37.35 -18.74 -0.78
C GLY A 423 -38.89 -18.87 -0.86
N LYS A 424 -39.40 -18.49 -2.04
CA LYS A 424 -40.79 -18.56 -2.56
C LYS A 424 -41.84 -17.70 -1.83
N GLU A 425 -41.56 -16.42 -1.71
CA GLU A 425 -42.47 -15.30 -1.97
C GLU A 425 -41.65 -14.04 -1.69
N ASN A 426 -41.37 -13.23 -2.72
CA ASN A 426 -40.69 -11.94 -2.56
C ASN A 426 -41.52 -11.03 -1.64
N LYS A 427 -41.26 -11.11 -0.34
CA LYS A 427 -41.65 -10.11 0.64
C LYS A 427 -40.38 -9.70 1.37
N GLU A 428 -39.85 -8.54 1.00
CA GLU A 428 -38.84 -7.84 1.78
C GLU A 428 -39.37 -7.65 3.21
N ALA A 429 -38.80 -8.39 4.14
CA ALA A 429 -39.10 -8.28 5.55
C ALA A 429 -37.94 -7.57 6.22
N GLN A 430 -37.94 -6.23 6.21
CA GLN A 430 -37.07 -5.44 7.07
C GLN A 430 -37.55 -5.61 8.50
N ALA A 431 -36.74 -6.26 9.33
CA ALA A 431 -37.12 -6.50 10.70
C ALA A 431 -35.88 -6.68 11.60
N GLU A 432 -36.04 -6.41 12.88
CA GLU A 432 -34.97 -6.32 13.85
C GLU A 432 -34.95 -7.55 14.74
N ALA A 433 -33.77 -8.15 14.89
CA ALA A 433 -33.58 -9.34 15.69
C ALA A 433 -33.09 -8.97 17.09
N ARG A 434 -33.85 -9.39 18.11
CA ARG A 434 -33.42 -9.37 19.51
C ARG A 434 -32.51 -10.58 19.75
N VAL A 435 -31.23 -10.47 19.39
CA VAL A 435 -30.22 -11.47 19.78
C VAL A 435 -29.88 -11.18 21.24
N ARG A 436 -30.61 -11.82 22.15
CA ARG A 436 -30.65 -11.46 23.58
C ARG A 436 -29.30 -11.72 24.26
N ALA A 437 -28.67 -10.64 24.73
CA ALA A 437 -27.49 -10.56 25.59
C ALA A 437 -27.72 -11.11 27.03
N GLU A 438 -28.27 -12.32 27.15
CA GLU A 438 -28.53 -12.98 28.43
C GLU A 438 -27.53 -14.12 28.72
N ALA A 439 -26.76 -14.56 27.72
CA ALA A 439 -25.75 -15.60 27.88
C ALA A 439 -24.44 -15.09 28.53
N GLU A 440 -24.06 -13.82 28.30
CA GLU A 440 -22.87 -13.23 28.92
C GLU A 440 -23.08 -12.94 30.41
N ARG A 441 -24.26 -12.42 30.81
CA ARG A 441 -24.57 -12.13 32.22
C ARG A 441 -24.75 -13.37 33.09
N GLU A 442 -25.25 -14.48 32.53
CA GLU A 442 -25.37 -15.76 33.25
C GLU A 442 -24.01 -16.46 33.37
N SER A 443 -23.21 -16.41 32.30
CA SER A 443 -21.81 -16.88 32.26
C SER A 443 -20.94 -16.14 33.27
N GLU A 444 -21.04 -14.81 33.35
CA GLU A 444 -20.31 -13.99 34.31
C GLU A 444 -20.75 -14.24 35.77
N ARG A 445 -22.04 -14.48 36.02
CA ARG A 445 -22.55 -14.86 37.36
C ARG A 445 -22.12 -16.26 37.78
N GLN A 446 -22.12 -17.22 36.86
CA GLN A 446 -21.69 -18.60 37.13
C GLN A 446 -20.17 -18.68 37.27
N ALA A 447 -19.41 -17.88 36.52
CA ALA A 447 -17.97 -17.72 36.69
C ALA A 447 -17.60 -17.05 38.02
N GLN A 448 -18.32 -16.00 38.44
CA GLN A 448 -18.08 -15.34 39.74
C GLN A 448 -18.43 -16.22 40.95
N THR A 449 -19.41 -17.12 40.81
CA THR A 449 -19.80 -18.05 41.90
C THR A 449 -18.83 -19.22 42.05
N GLN A 450 -18.13 -19.63 40.98
CA GLN A 450 -17.12 -20.70 41.02
C GLN A 450 -15.72 -20.24 41.47
N VAL A 451 -15.38 -18.95 41.34
CA VAL A 451 -14.07 -18.42 41.73
C VAL A 451 -13.96 -18.13 43.24
N ALA A 452 -15.08 -18.09 43.97
CA ALA A 452 -15.09 -17.76 45.41
C ALA A 452 -14.55 -18.86 46.35
N THR A 453 -14.27 -20.08 45.87
CA THR A 453 -13.87 -21.20 46.73
C THR A 453 -12.42 -21.67 46.59
N VAL A 454 -11.59 -21.02 45.77
CA VAL A 454 -10.15 -21.36 45.69
C VAL A 454 -9.32 -20.17 46.19
N ARG A 455 -8.87 -20.27 47.44
CA ARG A 455 -7.76 -19.43 47.92
C ARG A 455 -6.53 -19.70 47.04
N PRO A 456 -5.91 -18.69 46.40
CA PRO A 456 -4.71 -18.92 45.62
C PRO A 456 -3.57 -19.31 46.56
N ALA A 457 -2.86 -20.38 46.20
CA ALA A 457 -1.62 -20.76 46.84
C ALA A 457 -0.59 -19.65 46.63
N LYS A 458 0.14 -19.26 47.68
CA LYS A 458 1.26 -18.31 47.58
C LYS A 458 2.32 -18.88 46.64
N THR A 459 2.43 -18.32 45.44
CA THR A 459 3.55 -18.57 44.53
C THR A 459 4.71 -17.66 44.93
N THR A 460 5.89 -18.26 45.15
CA THR A 460 7.11 -17.51 45.47
C THR A 460 7.68 -16.87 44.20
N PRO A 461 7.96 -15.56 44.18
CA PRO A 461 8.58 -14.92 43.03
C PRO A 461 9.94 -15.52 42.68
N VAL A 462 10.19 -15.76 41.40
CA VAL A 462 11.43 -16.31 40.84
C VAL A 462 12.12 -15.24 40.01
N SER A 463 13.38 -14.94 40.32
CA SER A 463 14.19 -14.02 39.51
C SER A 463 14.73 -14.75 38.28
N ILE A 464 14.46 -14.20 37.10
CA ILE A 464 15.01 -14.65 35.81
C ILE A 464 16.10 -13.66 35.37
N ASP A 465 17.31 -14.18 35.16
CA ASP A 465 18.49 -13.47 34.62
C ASP A 465 18.75 -12.08 35.22
N ASN A 466 18.54 -11.95 36.54
CA ASN A 466 18.69 -10.72 37.33
C ASN A 466 17.89 -9.49 36.88
N ARG A 467 17.07 -9.59 35.84
CA ARG A 467 16.28 -8.47 35.31
C ARG A 467 14.79 -8.67 35.49
N TYR A 468 14.29 -9.87 35.23
CA TYR A 468 12.86 -10.16 35.25
C TYR A 468 12.49 -10.90 36.53
N VAL A 469 11.33 -10.61 37.09
CA VAL A 469 10.78 -11.33 38.25
C VAL A 469 9.46 -11.93 37.83
N ASP A 470 9.40 -13.26 37.80
CA ASP A 470 8.17 -14.02 37.60
C ASP A 470 7.49 -14.21 38.95
N HIS A 471 6.29 -13.63 39.12
CA HIS A 471 5.54 -13.74 40.39
C HIS A 471 4.75 -15.06 40.50
N GLY A 472 4.77 -15.89 39.45
CA GLY A 472 4.02 -17.14 39.39
C GLY A 472 2.50 -16.95 39.30
N ASP A 473 2.05 -15.71 39.15
CA ASP A 473 0.64 -15.30 39.09
C ASP A 473 0.21 -14.84 37.69
N GLY A 474 1.01 -15.19 36.67
CA GLY A 474 0.82 -14.76 35.28
C GLY A 474 1.44 -13.41 34.94
N THR A 475 2.14 -12.76 35.87
CA THR A 475 2.83 -11.48 35.63
C THR A 475 4.35 -11.59 35.72
N ILE A 476 5.04 -10.79 34.89
CA ILE A 476 6.48 -10.60 34.94
C ILE A 476 6.78 -9.13 35.22
N THR A 477 7.61 -8.82 36.22
CA THR A 477 8.14 -7.47 36.44
C THR A 477 9.51 -7.32 35.78
N ASP A 478 9.67 -6.32 34.92
CA ASP A 478 10.98 -5.88 34.44
C ASP A 478 11.58 -4.86 35.42
N LYS A 479 12.57 -5.27 36.21
CA LYS A 479 13.19 -4.43 37.24
C LYS A 479 13.92 -3.20 36.68
N LYS A 480 14.28 -3.21 35.38
CA LYS A 480 14.95 -2.07 34.74
C LYS A 480 13.96 -0.94 34.47
N THR A 481 12.74 -1.28 34.06
CA THR A 481 11.73 -0.30 33.60
C THR A 481 10.63 -0.08 34.63
N GLY A 482 10.49 -0.98 35.60
CA GLY A 482 9.38 -1.01 36.54
C GLY A 482 8.07 -1.48 35.90
N LEU A 483 8.05 -1.85 34.61
CA LEU A 483 6.83 -2.32 33.97
C LEU A 483 6.51 -3.75 34.38
N VAL A 484 5.22 -4.02 34.54
CA VAL A 484 4.67 -5.36 34.71
C VAL A 484 4.00 -5.76 33.42
N GLY A 485 4.48 -6.86 32.82
CA GLY A 485 3.94 -7.43 31.60
C GLY A 485 3.11 -8.69 31.87
N LEU A 486 2.12 -8.93 31.02
CA LEU A 486 1.44 -10.23 30.98
C LEU A 486 2.43 -11.29 30.50
N LYS A 487 2.59 -12.38 31.27
CA LYS A 487 3.57 -13.43 30.97
C LYS A 487 3.32 -14.09 29.61
N ASN A 488 2.06 -14.41 29.29
CA ASN A 488 1.68 -14.92 27.98
C ASN A 488 1.33 -13.78 27.02
N ALA A 489 2.28 -13.43 26.14
CA ALA A 489 2.18 -12.34 25.19
C ALA A 489 1.11 -12.54 24.10
N ASN A 490 0.60 -13.76 23.91
CA ASN A 490 -0.40 -14.08 22.89
C ASN A 490 -1.75 -14.50 23.49
N CYS A 491 -2.11 -13.98 24.67
CA CYS A 491 -3.43 -14.27 25.24
C CYS A 491 -4.59 -13.78 24.34
N PHE A 492 -4.42 -12.61 23.69
CA PHE A 492 -5.48 -11.94 22.95
C PHE A 492 -5.38 -12.08 21.43
N GLY A 493 -4.22 -12.50 20.91
CA GLY A 493 -3.96 -12.55 19.48
C GLY A 493 -3.94 -11.18 18.80
N GLU A 494 -4.16 -11.22 17.49
CA GLU A 494 -4.26 -10.07 16.59
C GLU A 494 -5.62 -9.38 16.72
N LYS A 495 -5.64 -8.05 16.88
CA LYS A 495 -6.88 -7.27 16.98
C LYS A 495 -6.79 -5.88 16.34
N PRO A 496 -7.89 -5.37 15.74
CA PRO A 496 -8.04 -3.96 15.42
C PRO A 496 -7.82 -3.09 16.66
N TRP A 497 -7.28 -1.89 16.46
CA TRP A 497 -6.72 -1.08 17.54
C TRP A 497 -7.73 -0.74 18.65
N GLU A 498 -8.98 -0.44 18.32
CA GLU A 498 -10.03 -0.17 19.32
C GLU A 498 -10.37 -1.43 20.14
N GLU A 499 -10.42 -2.59 19.49
CA GLU A 499 -10.64 -3.88 20.16
C GLU A 499 -9.43 -4.29 21.01
N ALA A 500 -8.22 -3.98 20.57
CA ALA A 500 -6.99 -4.18 21.30
C ALA A 500 -6.95 -3.33 22.59
N MET A 501 -7.30 -2.05 22.48
CA MET A 501 -7.43 -1.14 23.62
C MET A 501 -8.50 -1.62 24.62
N ALA A 502 -9.65 -2.08 24.11
CA ALA A 502 -10.70 -2.63 24.95
C ALA A 502 -10.27 -3.93 25.66
N SER A 503 -9.60 -4.83 24.95
CA SER A 503 -9.11 -6.11 25.48
C SER A 503 -8.05 -5.91 26.56
N ALA A 504 -7.11 -4.97 26.34
CA ALA A 504 -6.12 -4.63 27.35
C ALA A 504 -6.78 -4.04 28.60
N ARG A 505 -7.77 -3.15 28.44
CA ARG A 505 -8.51 -2.57 29.58
C ARG A 505 -9.37 -3.57 30.32
N SER A 506 -9.92 -4.58 29.65
CA SER A 506 -10.78 -5.58 30.29
C SER A 506 -10.01 -6.70 30.98
N LEU A 507 -8.70 -6.82 30.74
CA LEU A 507 -7.84 -7.82 31.38
C LEU A 507 -7.88 -7.68 32.91
N ALA A 508 -8.13 -8.79 33.60
CA ALA A 508 -8.26 -8.86 35.05
C ALA A 508 -7.88 -10.27 35.56
N ASN A 509 -7.73 -10.38 36.88
CA ASN A 509 -7.52 -11.64 37.59
C ASN A 509 -8.52 -12.72 37.18
N GLY A 510 -8.02 -13.93 36.92
CA GLY A 510 -8.81 -15.06 36.43
C GLY A 510 -8.84 -15.20 34.90
N SER A 511 -8.28 -14.24 34.16
CA SER A 511 -8.13 -14.29 32.69
C SER A 511 -6.66 -14.41 32.30
N CYS A 512 -6.36 -14.99 31.14
CA CYS A 512 -4.98 -15.07 30.61
C CYS A 512 -3.93 -15.72 31.55
N GLY A 513 -4.38 -16.59 32.46
CA GLY A 513 -3.50 -17.18 33.47
C GLY A 513 -3.15 -16.25 34.64
N LEU A 514 -3.83 -15.10 34.78
CA LEU A 514 -3.63 -14.18 35.88
C LEU A 514 -4.26 -14.68 37.18
N SER A 515 -3.50 -14.60 38.27
CA SER A 515 -3.96 -14.78 39.65
C SER A 515 -3.42 -13.67 40.56
N ASP A 516 -3.18 -12.49 39.99
CA ASP A 516 -2.46 -11.36 40.59
C ASP A 516 -3.37 -10.35 41.32
N GLY A 517 -4.69 -10.61 41.36
CA GLY A 517 -5.69 -9.71 41.95
C GLY A 517 -6.01 -8.46 41.14
N SER A 518 -5.50 -8.35 39.90
CA SER A 518 -5.82 -7.23 39.00
C SER A 518 -7.30 -7.14 38.64
N ARG A 519 -7.75 -5.93 38.34
CA ARG A 519 -9.12 -5.59 37.93
C ARG A 519 -9.11 -4.96 36.54
N SER A 520 -10.28 -4.97 35.91
CA SER A 520 -10.50 -4.21 34.67
C SER A 520 -10.14 -2.74 34.88
N GLY A 521 -9.32 -2.20 34.00
CA GLY A 521 -8.73 -0.86 34.06
C GLY A 521 -7.27 -0.82 34.53
N ASP A 522 -6.77 -1.87 35.19
CA ASP A 522 -5.38 -1.91 35.67
C ASP A 522 -4.36 -2.08 34.55
N TRP A 523 -4.79 -2.68 33.43
CA TRP A 523 -3.94 -3.02 32.29
C TRP A 523 -4.20 -2.09 31.11
N ARG A 524 -3.14 -1.84 30.33
CA ARG A 524 -3.19 -1.03 29.11
C ARG A 524 -2.25 -1.58 28.04
N LEU A 525 -2.41 -1.12 26.80
CA LEU A 525 -1.34 -1.29 25.82
C LEU A 525 -0.13 -0.40 26.19
N PRO A 526 1.11 -0.81 25.84
CA PRO A 526 2.30 0.02 26.02
C PRO A 526 2.16 1.34 25.25
N THR A 527 2.80 2.41 25.68
CA THR A 527 2.87 3.64 24.89
C THR A 527 3.91 3.48 23.77
N LYS A 528 3.93 4.41 22.81
CA LYS A 528 4.96 4.45 21.76
C LYS A 528 6.38 4.39 22.34
N GLU A 529 6.62 5.13 23.42
CA GLU A 529 7.91 5.23 24.09
C GLU A 529 8.32 3.93 24.79
N GLU A 530 7.34 3.08 25.12
CA GLU A 530 7.55 1.77 25.75
C GLU A 530 7.71 0.64 24.72
N LEU A 531 7.41 0.86 23.43
CA LEU A 531 7.54 -0.16 22.40
C LEU A 531 8.94 -0.80 22.29
N PRO A 532 10.06 -0.06 22.38
CA PRO A 532 11.39 -0.66 22.37
C PRO A 532 11.63 -1.64 23.53
N ILE A 533 10.89 -1.52 24.64
CA ILE A 533 11.03 -2.43 25.79
C ILE A 533 10.57 -3.84 25.42
N LEU A 534 9.53 -3.96 24.57
CA LEU A 534 9.04 -5.27 24.11
C LEU A 534 10.10 -6.05 23.32
N MET A 535 11.04 -5.37 22.66
CA MET A 535 12.19 -6.01 22.00
C MET A 535 13.12 -6.69 22.99
N GLU A 536 13.31 -6.09 24.15
CA GLU A 536 14.13 -6.66 25.21
C GLU A 536 13.39 -7.81 25.92
N TRP A 537 12.05 -7.79 25.91
CA TRP A 537 11.20 -8.86 26.41
C TRP A 537 11.13 -10.06 25.47
N GLU A 538 11.12 -9.84 24.16
CA GLU A 538 11.12 -10.92 23.16
C GLU A 538 12.36 -11.81 23.24
N LYS A 539 13.52 -11.20 23.51
CA LYS A 539 14.79 -11.92 23.69
C LYS A 539 14.89 -12.68 25.01
N SER A 540 13.91 -12.53 25.89
CA SER A 540 13.92 -13.11 27.23
C SER A 540 13.09 -14.38 27.29
N SER A 541 13.59 -15.38 28.02
CA SER A 541 12.83 -16.59 28.36
C SER A 541 11.74 -16.34 29.42
N ALA A 542 11.70 -15.15 30.02
CA ALA A 542 10.73 -14.82 31.07
C ALA A 542 9.28 -14.74 30.54
N PHE A 543 9.11 -14.42 29.26
CA PHE A 543 7.81 -14.30 28.61
C PHE A 543 7.53 -15.50 27.70
N SER A 544 6.27 -15.89 27.61
CA SER A 544 5.81 -17.01 26.80
C SER A 544 4.82 -16.55 25.73
N GLY A 545 4.65 -17.34 24.68
CA GLY A 545 3.73 -17.01 23.60
C GLY A 545 4.12 -15.77 22.80
N VAL A 546 5.34 -15.24 22.96
CA VAL A 546 5.81 -14.08 22.19
C VAL A 546 5.82 -14.45 20.70
N GLN A 547 5.25 -13.58 19.88
CA GLN A 547 5.23 -13.72 18.43
C GLN A 547 6.26 -12.74 17.87
N THR A 548 7.12 -13.16 16.97
CA THR A 548 8.05 -12.24 16.29
C THR A 548 7.30 -11.47 15.19
N ASN A 549 6.42 -10.56 15.62
CA ASN A 549 5.46 -9.85 14.76
C ASN A 549 5.19 -8.42 15.27
N TYR A 550 4.20 -7.73 14.69
CA TYR A 550 3.79 -6.38 15.07
C TYR A 550 2.97 -6.36 16.36
N TYR A 551 3.29 -5.43 17.27
CA TYR A 551 2.55 -5.21 18.52
C TYR A 551 2.07 -3.78 18.63
N TRP A 552 0.80 -3.61 19.01
CA TRP A 552 0.21 -2.29 19.16
C TRP A 552 0.74 -1.52 20.37
N SER A 553 0.86 -0.20 20.20
CA SER A 553 0.85 0.75 21.30
C SER A 553 -0.55 1.32 21.55
N SER A 554 -0.75 1.95 22.71
CA SER A 554 -1.88 2.82 23.04
C SER A 554 -1.76 4.22 22.42
N SER A 555 -0.66 4.54 21.73
CA SER A 555 -0.38 5.88 21.22
C SER A 555 -0.95 6.05 19.81
N THR A 556 -1.86 7.02 19.65
CA THR A 556 -2.32 7.49 18.34
C THR A 556 -1.22 8.34 17.68
N ASN A 557 -1.08 8.29 16.34
CA ASN A 557 -0.16 9.16 15.62
C ASN A 557 -0.69 10.60 15.61
N ALA A 558 0.10 11.54 16.13
CA ALA A 558 -0.28 12.96 16.22
C ALA A 558 -0.49 13.61 14.83
N SER A 559 0.24 13.18 13.80
CA SER A 559 0.11 13.71 12.44
C SER A 559 -1.03 13.09 11.64
N ASN A 560 -1.52 11.91 12.06
CA ASN A 560 -2.67 11.24 11.45
C ASN A 560 -3.40 10.40 12.51
N THR A 561 -4.50 10.94 13.05
CA THR A 561 -5.22 10.34 14.18
C THR A 561 -5.97 9.05 13.82
N SER A 562 -6.09 8.74 12.53
CA SER A 562 -6.59 7.46 12.03
C SER A 562 -5.58 6.32 12.22
N ASN A 563 -4.33 6.64 12.57
CA ASN A 563 -3.25 5.68 12.79
C ASN A 563 -2.86 5.58 14.27
N ALA A 564 -2.31 4.43 14.64
CA ALA A 564 -1.66 4.19 15.93
C ALA A 564 -0.27 3.60 15.73
N TRP A 565 0.62 3.78 16.72
CA TRP A 565 1.98 3.26 16.65
C TRP A 565 2.05 1.76 16.99
N TYR A 566 2.97 1.04 16.35
CA TYR A 566 3.27 -0.36 16.61
C TYR A 566 4.79 -0.60 16.52
N VAL A 567 5.26 -1.77 17.00
CA VAL A 567 6.63 -2.26 16.81
C VAL A 567 6.65 -3.66 16.23
N TYR A 568 7.57 -3.94 15.30
CA TYR A 568 7.87 -5.30 14.85
C TYR A 568 8.96 -5.92 15.73
N LEU A 569 8.67 -7.03 16.41
CA LEU A 569 9.60 -7.63 17.36
C LEU A 569 10.82 -8.32 16.75
N GLY A 570 10.84 -8.59 15.44
CA GLY A 570 12.00 -9.23 14.80
C GLY A 570 13.20 -8.32 14.59
N ASN A 571 12.99 -7.01 14.41
CA ASN A 571 14.07 -6.06 14.17
C ASN A 571 13.92 -4.73 14.91
N GLY A 572 12.83 -4.52 15.66
CA GLY A 572 12.58 -3.29 16.40
C GLY A 572 12.06 -2.13 15.58
N TYR A 573 11.60 -2.39 14.35
CA TYR A 573 10.98 -1.37 13.50
C TYR A 573 9.73 -0.81 14.17
N VAL A 574 9.76 0.48 14.50
CA VAL A 574 8.64 1.22 15.08
C VAL A 574 8.01 2.09 14.01
N SER A 575 6.75 1.85 13.71
CA SER A 575 5.99 2.62 12.72
C SER A 575 4.53 2.81 13.19
N ASN A 576 3.66 3.28 12.31
CA ASN A 576 2.24 3.46 12.60
C ASN A 576 1.37 2.95 11.45
N ALA A 577 0.21 2.40 11.78
CA ALA A 577 -0.75 1.86 10.82
C ALA A 577 -2.16 2.35 11.15
N VAL A 578 -3.05 2.29 10.16
CA VAL A 578 -4.48 2.56 10.35
C VAL A 578 -5.05 1.68 11.46
N LYS A 579 -5.94 2.22 12.27
CA LYS A 579 -6.53 1.53 13.43
C LYS A 579 -7.35 0.27 13.08
N ALA A 580 -7.65 0.06 11.80
CA ALA A 580 -8.29 -1.15 11.29
C ALA A 580 -7.31 -2.32 11.07
N TYR A 581 -5.99 -2.09 11.13
CA TYR A 581 -4.97 -3.14 11.07
C TYR A 581 -5.00 -4.01 12.34
N SER A 582 -4.49 -5.25 12.28
CA SER A 582 -4.60 -6.21 13.39
C SER A 582 -3.26 -6.72 13.97
N PRO A 583 -2.35 -5.87 14.48
CA PRO A 583 -1.23 -6.27 15.33
C PRO A 583 -1.63 -7.01 16.59
N TYR A 584 -0.65 -7.67 17.20
CA TYR A 584 -0.79 -8.39 18.46
C TYR A 584 -0.97 -7.44 19.66
N VAL A 585 -1.69 -7.95 20.65
CA VAL A 585 -2.05 -7.24 21.88
C VAL A 585 -1.24 -7.80 23.04
N TRP A 586 -0.29 -7.01 23.55
CA TRP A 586 0.49 -7.37 24.73
C TRP A 586 0.33 -6.30 25.82
N PRO A 587 -0.55 -6.55 26.80
CA PRO A 587 -0.81 -5.57 27.85
C PRO A 587 0.35 -5.44 28.85
N VAL A 588 0.52 -4.21 29.32
CA VAL A 588 1.43 -3.82 30.39
C VAL A 588 0.68 -3.00 31.45
N ARG A 589 1.25 -2.91 32.65
CA ARG A 589 0.85 -1.93 33.66
C ARG A 589 2.08 -1.38 34.39
N GLY A 590 1.93 -0.21 35.00
CA GLY A 590 2.98 0.36 35.84
C GLY A 590 3.23 -0.52 37.07
N GLY A 591 4.49 -0.71 37.44
CA GLY A 591 4.87 -1.40 38.67
C GLY A 591 4.39 -0.64 39.89
N GLN A 592 3.90 -1.39 40.88
CA GLN A 592 3.55 -0.87 42.21
C GLN A 592 4.78 -0.37 42.96
#